data_AF-A0A7K4FTX9-F1
#
_entry.id   AF-A0A7K4FTX9-F1
#
_cell.length_a   1.000
_cell.length_b   1.000
_cell.length_c   1.000
_cell.angle_alpha   90.00
_cell.angle_beta   90.00
_cell.angle_gamma   90.00
#
_symmetry.space_group_name_H-M   'P 1'
#
loop_
_entity.id
_entity.type
_entity.pdbx_description
1 polymer ?
#
loop_
_entity_poly.entity_id
_entity_poly.type
_entity_poly.pdbx_seq_one_letter_code
_entity_poly.pdbx_strand_id
1 'polypeptide(L)'
;MIYNRHRLPREGDILIATVKQIFDYGSYVTLDEYGGMQAFLPWSEISTRWVRNIRDVVKEGRKVIVKVIRVDQRKGTVDVSLKKVNDDERRKKNAEWKKIQKVDKILEIVSQKLGKTEKEAWEQVAWRLEDKYGDVYIAMQKSSKEGEKILLDAGVPEIWIKPIVEETSKFSEEKKV
;
A
#
# COMPACT_ATOMS: atom_id res chain seq x y z
N MET A 1 -2.00 7.49 5.08
CA MET A 1 -2.84 6.79 4.06
C MET A 1 -1.99 6.62 2.82
N ILE A 2 -2.01 5.44 2.16
CA ILE A 2 -1.11 5.20 1.02
C ILE A 2 -1.78 5.63 -0.29
N TYR A 3 -1.05 6.39 -1.10
CA TYR A 3 -1.54 6.95 -2.34
C TYR A 3 -0.79 6.36 -3.54
N ASN A 4 -1.54 5.79 -4.48
CA ASN A 4 -1.01 5.36 -5.77
C ASN A 4 -1.13 6.49 -6.80
N ARG A 5 -0.17 6.57 -7.72
CA ARG A 5 -0.22 7.49 -8.89
C ARG A 5 -1.35 7.15 -9.85
N HIS A 6 -1.71 5.87 -9.96
CA HIS A 6 -2.80 5.43 -10.81
C HIS A 6 -4.12 5.49 -10.04
N ARG A 7 -5.14 6.00 -10.71
CA ARG A 7 -6.49 6.03 -10.14
C ARG A 7 -7.06 4.63 -9.95
N LEU A 8 -6.81 3.71 -10.87
CA LEU A 8 -7.37 2.35 -10.84
C LEU A 8 -6.26 1.30 -10.84
N PRO A 9 -6.46 0.17 -10.14
CA PRO A 9 -5.55 -0.97 -10.21
C PRO A 9 -5.65 -1.70 -11.55
N ARG A 10 -4.75 -2.65 -11.78
CA ARG A 10 -4.78 -3.55 -12.94
C ARG A 10 -5.36 -4.91 -12.54
N GLU A 11 -5.91 -5.59 -13.52
CA GLU A 11 -6.35 -6.98 -13.33
C GLU A 11 -5.16 -7.87 -12.99
N GLY A 12 -5.32 -8.72 -11.97
CA GLY A 12 -4.27 -9.58 -11.44
C GLY A 12 -3.48 -8.98 -10.28
N ASP A 13 -3.59 -7.67 -10.01
CA ASP A 13 -2.87 -7.03 -8.90
C ASP A 13 -3.26 -7.65 -7.56
N ILE A 14 -2.26 -7.86 -6.70
CA ILE A 14 -2.43 -8.33 -5.33
C ILE A 14 -2.35 -7.13 -4.39
N LEU A 15 -3.43 -6.85 -3.67
CA LEU A 15 -3.60 -5.62 -2.89
C LEU A 15 -4.07 -5.91 -1.47
N ILE A 16 -3.81 -4.95 -0.58
CA ILE A 16 -4.38 -4.94 0.76
C ILE A 16 -5.71 -4.18 0.75
N ALA A 17 -6.76 -4.83 1.24
CA ALA A 17 -8.09 -4.26 1.35
C ALA A 17 -8.60 -4.32 2.79
N THR A 18 -9.27 -3.27 3.25
CA THR A 18 -9.98 -3.24 4.53
C THR A 18 -11.47 -3.49 4.30
N VAL A 19 -12.04 -4.48 4.99
CA VAL A 19 -13.47 -4.79 4.92
C VAL A 19 -14.28 -3.66 5.54
N LYS A 20 -15.22 -3.08 4.79
CA LYS A 20 -16.07 -1.99 5.27
C LYS A 20 -17.46 -2.47 5.66
N GLN A 21 -18.13 -3.18 4.76
CA GLN A 21 -19.51 -3.61 4.95
C GLN A 21 -19.69 -5.01 4.38
N ILE A 22 -20.46 -5.84 5.10
CA ILE A 22 -20.73 -7.22 4.72
C ILE A 22 -22.21 -7.42 4.42
N PHE A 23 -22.51 -7.96 3.25
CA PHE A 23 -23.85 -8.30 2.75
C PHE A 23 -23.94 -9.80 2.45
N ASP A 24 -25.15 -10.31 2.24
CA ASP A 24 -25.35 -11.75 1.96
C ASP A 24 -24.75 -12.18 0.61
N TYR A 25 -24.69 -11.26 -0.35
CA TYR A 25 -24.17 -11.50 -1.70
C TYR A 25 -22.68 -11.17 -1.87
N GLY A 26 -22.01 -10.63 -0.83
CA GLY A 26 -20.61 -10.23 -0.89
C GLY A 26 -20.25 -9.15 0.12
N SER A 27 -19.10 -8.52 -0.04
CA SER A 27 -18.63 -7.47 0.87
C SER A 27 -18.04 -6.31 0.10
N TYR A 28 -18.33 -5.09 0.55
CA TYR A 28 -17.59 -3.92 0.11
C TYR A 28 -16.34 -3.74 0.96
N VAL A 29 -15.22 -3.58 0.27
CA VAL A 29 -13.89 -3.38 0.84
C VAL A 29 -13.29 -2.09 0.30
N THR A 30 -12.30 -1.54 1.00
CA THR A 30 -11.53 -0.38 0.53
C THR A 30 -10.08 -0.78 0.31
N LEU A 31 -9.53 -0.46 -0.86
CA LEU A 31 -8.15 -0.72 -1.23
C LEU A 31 -7.24 0.31 -0.56
N ASP A 32 -6.43 -0.13 0.40
CA ASP A 32 -5.64 0.78 1.25
C ASP A 32 -4.51 1.48 0.46
N GLU A 33 -4.01 0.82 -0.59
CA GLU A 33 -2.96 1.33 -1.48
C GLU A 33 -3.46 2.40 -2.46
N TYR A 34 -4.78 2.49 -2.65
CA TYR A 34 -5.42 3.41 -3.60
C TYR A 34 -6.26 4.45 -2.84
N GLY A 35 -5.74 4.96 -1.71
CA GLY A 35 -6.41 5.99 -0.93
C GLY A 35 -7.80 5.58 -0.41
N GLY A 36 -8.03 4.28 -0.19
CA GLY A 36 -9.31 3.76 0.28
C GLY A 36 -10.36 3.60 -0.82
N MET A 37 -9.96 3.49 -2.10
CA MET A 37 -10.85 3.18 -3.21
C MET A 37 -11.79 2.01 -2.90
N GLN A 38 -13.08 2.16 -3.17
CA GLN A 38 -14.04 1.08 -2.98
C GLN A 38 -13.86 -0.04 -4.02
N ALA A 39 -13.89 -1.27 -3.54
CA ALA A 39 -13.92 -2.48 -4.33
C ALA A 39 -14.98 -3.44 -3.78
N PHE A 40 -15.47 -4.33 -4.64
CA PHE A 40 -16.47 -5.31 -4.30
C PHE A 40 -15.84 -6.71 -4.26
N LEU A 41 -16.11 -7.45 -3.18
CA LEU A 41 -15.71 -8.84 -2.98
C LEU A 41 -16.98 -9.72 -3.10
N PRO A 42 -17.25 -10.33 -4.27
CA PRO A 42 -18.41 -11.19 -4.44
C PRO A 42 -18.37 -12.41 -3.53
N TRP A 43 -19.54 -12.88 -3.07
CA TRP A 43 -19.64 -14.10 -2.24
C TRP A 43 -18.88 -15.29 -2.82
N SER A 44 -19.03 -15.52 -4.14
CA SER A 44 -18.37 -16.61 -4.84
C SER A 44 -16.84 -16.55 -4.79
N GLU A 45 -16.25 -15.38 -4.50
CA GLU A 45 -14.82 -15.13 -4.52
C GLU A 45 -14.18 -15.06 -3.11
N ILE A 46 -14.94 -15.35 -2.06
CA ILE A 46 -14.49 -15.23 -0.67
C ILE A 46 -13.70 -16.45 -0.19
N SER A 47 -14.16 -17.65 -0.51
CA SER A 47 -13.58 -18.89 -0.01
C SER A 47 -13.64 -19.98 -1.06
N THR A 48 -12.61 -20.83 -1.09
CA THR A 48 -12.60 -22.09 -1.84
C THR A 48 -13.37 -23.20 -1.13
N ARG A 49 -13.56 -23.08 0.19
CA ARG A 49 -14.33 -24.04 1.01
C ARG A 49 -15.79 -23.61 1.09
N TRP A 50 -16.69 -24.57 1.26
CA TRP A 50 -18.10 -24.27 1.56
C TRP A 50 -18.19 -23.53 2.90
N VAL A 51 -18.88 -22.39 2.88
CA VAL A 51 -19.05 -21.50 4.02
C VAL A 51 -20.52 -21.18 4.13
N ARG A 52 -21.10 -21.32 5.33
CA ARG A 52 -22.51 -21.01 5.59
C ARG A 52 -22.74 -19.51 5.77
N ASN A 53 -21.79 -18.81 6.39
CA ASN A 53 -21.90 -17.36 6.64
C ASN A 53 -20.59 -16.63 6.28
N ILE A 54 -20.70 -15.62 5.43
CA ILE A 54 -19.59 -14.74 5.03
C ILE A 54 -18.86 -14.11 6.23
N ARG A 55 -19.59 -13.82 7.31
CA ARG A 55 -19.08 -13.18 8.53
C ARG A 55 -18.08 -14.06 9.29
N ASP A 56 -18.06 -15.36 9.00
CA ASP A 56 -17.09 -16.29 9.58
C ASP A 56 -15.71 -16.14 8.92
N VAL A 57 -15.66 -15.67 7.67
CA VAL A 57 -14.43 -15.54 6.88
C VAL A 57 -13.91 -14.11 6.89
N VAL A 58 -14.79 -13.14 6.70
CA VAL A 58 -14.43 -11.72 6.69
C VAL A 58 -15.14 -10.99 7.82
N LYS A 59 -14.44 -10.04 8.45
CA LYS A 59 -15.02 -9.20 9.52
C LYS A 59 -14.78 -7.74 9.19
N GLU A 60 -15.77 -6.91 9.49
CA GLU A 60 -15.67 -5.46 9.31
C GLU A 60 -14.47 -4.89 10.06
N GLY A 61 -13.78 -3.94 9.44
CA GLY A 61 -12.56 -3.33 9.94
C GLY A 61 -11.29 -4.18 9.77
N ARG A 62 -11.38 -5.46 9.39
CA ARG A 62 -10.18 -6.29 9.17
C ARG A 62 -9.55 -6.04 7.80
N LYS A 63 -8.22 -6.12 7.77
CA LYS A 63 -7.42 -6.12 6.55
C LYS A 63 -7.30 -7.52 5.99
N VAL A 64 -7.45 -7.66 4.68
CA VAL A 64 -7.33 -8.89 3.91
C VAL A 64 -6.50 -8.64 2.66
N ILE A 65 -5.78 -9.66 2.20
CA ILE A 65 -5.08 -9.61 0.92
C ILE A 65 -6.02 -10.16 -0.15
N VAL A 66 -6.22 -9.41 -1.22
CA VAL A 66 -7.14 -9.75 -2.30
C VAL A 66 -6.44 -9.61 -3.66
N LYS A 67 -6.93 -10.35 -4.65
CA LYS A 67 -6.52 -10.25 -6.05
C LYS A 67 -7.58 -9.50 -6.84
N VAL A 68 -7.17 -8.52 -7.64
CA VAL A 68 -8.07 -7.84 -8.57
C VAL A 68 -8.44 -8.80 -9.69
N ILE A 69 -9.74 -9.02 -9.89
CA ILE A 69 -10.25 -9.94 -10.92
C ILE A 69 -10.88 -9.23 -12.10
N ARG A 70 -11.35 -8.00 -11.90
CA ARG A 70 -11.99 -7.20 -12.93
C ARG A 70 -11.90 -5.72 -12.59
N VAL A 71 -11.63 -4.90 -13.60
CA VAL A 71 -11.63 -3.45 -13.46
C VAL A 71 -12.56 -2.83 -14.50
N ASP A 72 -13.67 -2.24 -14.07
CA ASP A 72 -14.55 -1.46 -14.94
C ASP A 72 -14.10 0.00 -14.93
N GLN A 73 -13.33 0.40 -15.95
CA GLN A 73 -12.82 1.78 -16.08
C GLN A 73 -13.93 2.81 -16.33
N ARG A 74 -15.07 2.41 -16.91
CA ARG A 74 -16.19 3.33 -17.18
C ARG A 74 -16.93 3.68 -15.90
N LYS A 75 -17.16 2.67 -15.05
CA LYS A 75 -17.88 2.82 -13.77
C LYS A 75 -16.96 3.12 -12.59
N GLY A 76 -15.65 2.94 -12.76
CA GLY A 76 -14.67 3.05 -11.68
C GLY A 76 -14.86 1.98 -10.60
N THR A 77 -15.44 0.83 -10.95
CA THR A 77 -15.70 -0.27 -10.02
C THR A 77 -14.64 -1.35 -10.18
N VAL A 78 -14.18 -1.90 -9.05
CA VAL A 78 -13.16 -2.95 -9.02
C VAL A 78 -13.75 -4.15 -8.30
N ASP A 79 -13.70 -5.32 -8.94
CA ASP A 79 -14.04 -6.58 -8.29
C ASP A 79 -12.76 -7.28 -7.85
N VAL A 80 -12.79 -7.83 -6.65
CA VAL A 80 -11.65 -8.51 -6.03
C VAL A 80 -12.00 -9.90 -5.55
N SER A 81 -10.98 -10.73 -5.33
CA SER A 81 -11.10 -12.11 -4.88
C SER A 81 -10.15 -12.42 -3.75
N LEU A 82 -10.66 -13.05 -2.71
CA LEU A 82 -9.87 -13.53 -1.57
C LEU A 82 -9.34 -14.95 -1.84
N LYS A 83 -10.13 -15.80 -2.52
CA LYS A 83 -9.78 -17.19 -2.79
C LYS A 83 -8.73 -17.36 -3.91
N LYS A 84 -8.61 -16.40 -4.83
CA LYS A 84 -7.65 -16.44 -5.94
C LYS A 84 -6.24 -15.98 -5.57
N VAL A 85 -6.02 -15.59 -4.31
CA VAL A 85 -4.70 -15.26 -3.78
C VAL A 85 -4.04 -16.54 -3.28
N ASN A 86 -2.92 -16.92 -3.86
CA ASN A 86 -2.14 -18.06 -3.38
C ASN A 86 -1.25 -17.70 -2.17
N ASP A 87 -0.68 -18.72 -1.50
CA ASP A 87 0.10 -18.50 -0.28
C ASP A 87 1.41 -17.75 -0.52
N ASP A 88 2.05 -17.92 -1.68
CA ASP A 88 3.28 -17.22 -2.05
C ASP A 88 3.01 -15.72 -2.31
N GLU A 89 1.98 -15.41 -3.11
CA GLU A 89 1.45 -14.06 -3.33
C GLU A 89 1.11 -13.39 -1.99
N ARG A 90 0.44 -14.12 -1.09
CA ARG A 90 0.08 -13.62 0.25
C ARG A 90 1.32 -13.30 1.09
N ARG A 91 2.33 -14.17 1.07
CA ARG A 91 3.59 -13.96 1.81
C ARG A 91 4.37 -12.76 1.26
N LYS A 92 4.52 -12.69 -0.06
CA LYS A 92 5.19 -11.56 -0.75
C LYS A 92 4.49 -10.25 -0.45
N LYS A 93 3.16 -10.21 -0.63
CA LYS A 93 2.39 -8.99 -0.37
C LYS A 93 2.45 -8.55 1.09
N ASN A 94 2.42 -9.47 2.05
CA ASN A 94 2.61 -9.14 3.47
C ASN A 94 3.99 -8.53 3.74
N ALA A 95 5.04 -9.02 3.09
CA ALA A 95 6.39 -8.47 3.26
C ALA A 95 6.51 -7.08 2.64
N GLU A 96 5.97 -6.89 1.44
CA GLU A 96 5.88 -5.59 0.77
C GLU A 96 5.06 -4.59 1.59
N TRP A 97 3.90 -5.00 2.09
CA TRP A 97 3.03 -4.15 2.90
C TRP A 97 3.74 -3.62 4.14
N LYS A 98 4.51 -4.46 4.83
CA LYS A 98 5.32 -4.02 5.99
C LYS A 98 6.36 -2.97 5.61
N LYS A 99 6.94 -3.04 4.40
CA LYS A 99 7.86 -2.01 3.91
C LYS A 99 7.10 -0.71 3.62
N ILE A 100 5.98 -0.80 2.92
CA ILE A 100 5.14 0.34 2.56
C ILE A 100 4.63 1.05 3.83
N GLN A 101 4.22 0.32 4.87
CA GLN A 101 3.81 0.91 6.15
C GLN A 101 4.93 1.71 6.83
N LYS A 102 6.18 1.27 6.71
CA LYS A 102 7.32 2.03 7.24
C LYS A 102 7.56 3.29 6.42
N VAL A 103 7.46 3.20 5.10
CA VAL A 103 7.56 4.36 4.21
C VAL A 103 6.46 5.37 4.56
N ASP A 104 5.20 4.93 4.67
CA ASP A 104 4.07 5.80 5.05
C ASP A 104 4.35 6.49 6.40
N LYS A 105 4.85 5.76 7.40
CA LYS A 105 5.19 6.33 8.71
C LYS A 105 6.32 7.37 8.65
N ILE A 106 7.37 7.09 7.89
CA ILE A 106 8.49 8.05 7.71
C ILE A 106 7.99 9.30 7.00
N LEU A 107 7.23 9.14 5.90
CA LEU A 107 6.69 10.27 5.15
C LEU A 107 5.69 11.08 5.97
N GLU A 108 4.86 10.44 6.81
CA GLU A 108 3.97 11.10 7.75
C GLU A 108 4.77 12.01 8.69
N ILE A 109 5.80 11.48 9.35
CA ILE A 109 6.64 12.24 10.30
C ILE A 109 7.37 13.39 9.59
N VAL A 110 7.97 13.13 8.44
CA VAL A 110 8.70 14.15 7.67
C VAL A 110 7.75 15.24 7.15
N SER A 111 6.57 14.86 6.66
CA SER A 111 5.58 15.83 6.19
C SER A 111 5.09 16.74 7.31
N GLN A 112 4.83 16.20 8.51
CA GLN A 112 4.47 16.98 9.69
C GLN A 112 5.56 17.96 10.09
N LYS A 113 6.84 17.54 10.09
CA LYS A 113 7.98 18.42 10.38
C LYS A 113 8.12 19.58 9.40
N LEU A 114 7.79 19.34 8.13
CA LEU A 114 7.88 20.34 7.07
C LEU A 114 6.60 21.18 6.91
N GLY A 115 5.55 20.90 7.69
CA GLY A 115 4.24 21.56 7.53
C GLY A 115 3.58 21.25 6.18
N LYS A 116 3.86 20.07 5.63
CA LYS A 116 3.40 19.60 4.32
C LYS A 116 2.34 18.51 4.46
N THR A 117 1.56 18.30 3.40
CA THR A 117 0.55 17.23 3.40
C THR A 117 1.18 15.86 3.14
N GLU A 118 0.56 14.78 3.66
CA GLU A 118 0.97 13.40 3.34
C GLU A 118 0.99 13.15 1.83
N LYS A 119 0.02 13.71 1.10
CA LYS A 119 -0.09 13.58 -0.36
C LYS A 119 1.12 14.20 -1.06
N GLU A 120 1.57 15.40 -0.65
CA GLU A 120 2.78 16.02 -1.20
C GLU A 120 4.02 15.16 -0.95
N ALA A 121 4.12 14.53 0.22
CA ALA A 121 5.24 13.63 0.54
C ALA A 121 5.24 12.41 -0.38
N TRP A 122 4.09 11.78 -0.62
CA TRP A 122 3.96 10.67 -1.56
C TRP A 122 4.33 11.09 -3.00
N GLU A 123 3.86 12.24 -3.46
CA GLU A 123 4.08 12.72 -4.82
C GLU A 123 5.53 13.17 -5.08
N GLN A 124 6.14 13.90 -4.14
CA GLN A 124 7.47 14.48 -4.33
C GLN A 124 8.60 13.52 -3.92
N VAL A 125 8.29 12.45 -3.20
CA VAL A 125 9.29 11.50 -2.68
C VAL A 125 9.01 10.09 -3.16
N ALA A 126 7.90 9.49 -2.72
CA ALA A 126 7.67 8.06 -2.92
C ALA A 126 7.56 7.70 -4.40
N TRP A 127 6.74 8.42 -5.19
CA TRP A 127 6.58 8.13 -6.61
C TRP A 127 7.87 8.36 -7.40
N ARG A 128 8.67 9.36 -7.01
CA ARG A 128 9.98 9.63 -7.63
C ARG A 128 10.97 8.48 -7.38
N LEU A 129 11.00 7.95 -6.15
CA LEU A 129 11.84 6.81 -5.81
C LEU A 129 11.33 5.50 -6.44
N GLU A 130 10.02 5.31 -6.51
CA GLU A 130 9.39 4.17 -7.18
C GLU A 130 9.73 4.15 -8.68
N ASP A 131 9.66 5.29 -9.36
CA ASP A 131 9.98 5.38 -10.79
C ASP A 131 11.45 5.05 -11.09
N LYS A 132 12.38 5.46 -10.22
CA LYS A 132 13.81 5.26 -10.46
C LYS A 132 14.33 3.91 -9.95
N TYR A 133 13.82 3.41 -8.82
CA TYR A 133 14.39 2.27 -8.09
C TYR A 133 13.39 1.14 -7.82
N GLY A 134 12.10 1.32 -8.09
CA GLY A 134 11.03 0.35 -7.85
C GLY A 134 10.63 0.22 -6.38
N ASP A 135 11.53 -0.23 -5.50
CA ASP A 135 11.26 -0.40 -4.07
C ASP A 135 11.66 0.86 -3.28
N VAL A 136 10.66 1.69 -2.95
CA VAL A 136 10.83 2.96 -2.23
C VAL A 136 11.57 2.77 -0.91
N TYR A 137 11.22 1.72 -0.15
CA TYR A 137 11.83 1.47 1.16
C TYR A 137 13.32 1.14 1.03
N ILE A 138 13.69 0.30 0.05
CA ILE A 138 15.10 -0.01 -0.23
C ILE A 138 15.84 1.26 -0.67
N ALA A 139 15.24 2.09 -1.53
CA ALA A 139 15.85 3.35 -1.97
C ALA A 139 16.10 4.31 -0.80
N MET A 140 15.13 4.47 0.11
CA MET A 140 15.28 5.26 1.33
C MET A 140 16.40 4.69 2.22
N GLN A 141 16.44 3.37 2.44
CA GLN A 141 17.51 2.74 3.22
C GLN A 141 18.90 2.94 2.61
N LYS A 142 19.02 2.85 1.28
CA LYS A 142 20.28 3.13 0.60
C LYS A 142 20.67 4.59 0.72
N SER A 143 19.73 5.53 0.61
CA SER A 143 20.03 6.97 0.79
C SER A 143 20.57 7.31 2.18
N SER A 144 20.18 6.56 3.21
CA SER A 144 20.74 6.69 4.56
C SER A 144 22.20 6.20 4.65
N LYS A 145 22.59 5.20 3.84
CA LYS A 145 23.95 4.62 3.87
C LYS A 145 24.93 5.26 2.89
N GLU A 146 24.47 5.54 1.68
CA GLU A 146 25.28 6.02 0.55
C GLU A 146 25.17 7.54 0.36
N GLY A 147 24.30 8.19 1.15
CA GLY A 147 24.12 9.64 1.18
C GLY A 147 22.98 10.15 0.29
N GLU A 148 22.82 11.48 0.31
CA GLU A 148 21.72 12.22 -0.30
C GLU A 148 21.60 12.06 -1.83
N LYS A 149 22.66 11.57 -2.49
CA LYS A 149 22.74 11.40 -3.94
C LYS A 149 21.60 10.57 -4.51
N ILE A 150 21.17 9.50 -3.82
CA ILE A 150 20.09 8.63 -4.30
C ILE A 150 18.76 9.38 -4.39
N LEU A 151 18.50 10.27 -3.43
CA LEU A 151 17.28 11.08 -3.43
C LEU A 151 17.35 12.19 -4.49
N LEU A 152 18.50 12.87 -4.60
CA LEU A 152 18.75 13.87 -5.66
C LEU A 152 18.61 13.25 -7.05
N ASP A 153 19.15 12.06 -7.24
CA ASP A 153 19.13 11.31 -8.49
C ASP A 153 17.71 10.89 -8.88
N ALA A 154 16.86 10.54 -7.91
CA ALA A 154 15.44 10.33 -8.12
C ALA A 154 14.67 11.63 -8.40
N GLY A 155 15.34 12.79 -8.30
CA GLY A 155 14.75 14.09 -8.48
C GLY A 155 13.96 14.55 -7.26
N VAL A 156 14.13 13.96 -6.08
CA VAL A 156 13.44 14.40 -4.85
C VAL A 156 13.87 15.84 -4.51
N PRO A 157 12.94 16.77 -4.19
CA PRO A 157 13.32 18.14 -3.87
C PRO A 157 14.16 18.21 -2.59
N GLU A 158 15.18 19.07 -2.58
CA GLU A 158 16.19 19.15 -1.50
C GLU A 158 15.59 19.34 -0.09
N ILE A 159 14.46 20.05 0.00
CA ILE A 159 13.74 20.27 1.27
C ILE A 159 13.34 18.96 1.96
N TRP A 160 13.11 17.89 1.21
CA TRP A 160 12.73 16.58 1.74
C TRP A 160 13.94 15.71 2.10
N ILE A 161 15.10 15.95 1.48
CA ILE A 161 16.24 15.04 1.50
C ILE A 161 16.80 14.85 2.90
N LYS A 162 17.22 15.95 3.55
CA LYS A 162 17.81 15.89 4.90
C LYS A 162 16.84 15.27 5.93
N PRO A 163 15.57 15.72 6.03
CA PRO A 163 14.59 15.11 6.93
C PRO A 163 14.38 13.61 6.67
N ILE A 164 14.32 13.17 5.41
CA ILE A 164 14.13 11.75 5.06
C ILE A 164 15.32 10.92 5.53
N VAL A 165 16.55 11.37 5.24
CA VAL A 165 17.77 10.64 5.61
C VAL A 165 17.88 10.50 7.12
N GLU A 166 17.60 11.57 7.86
CA GLU A 166 17.61 11.56 9.32
C GLU A 166 16.55 10.60 9.89
N GLU A 167 15.30 10.70 9.43
CA GLU A 167 14.19 9.88 9.94
C GLU A 167 14.39 8.39 9.58
N THR A 168 14.86 8.10 8.37
CA THR A 168 15.14 6.73 7.94
C THR A 168 16.23 6.08 8.78
N SER A 169 17.23 6.86 9.23
CA SER A 169 18.32 6.36 10.07
C SER A 169 17.82 5.92 11.45
N LYS A 170 16.93 6.73 12.07
CA LYS A 170 16.30 6.41 13.37
C LYS A 170 15.47 5.11 13.31
N PHE A 171 14.66 4.95 12.26
CA PHE A 171 13.88 3.73 12.04
C PHE A 171 14.73 2.47 11.76
N SER A 172 15.98 2.66 11.31
CA SER A 172 16.94 1.57 11.12
C SER A 172 17.62 1.18 12.45
N GLU A 173 17.76 2.12 13.39
CA GLU A 173 18.39 1.91 14.70
C GLU A 173 17.43 1.29 15.74
N GLU A 174 16.14 1.64 15.73
CA GLU A 174 15.11 1.05 16.62
C GLU A 174 14.96 -0.48 16.50
N LYS A 175 15.51 -1.10 15.45
CA LYS A 175 15.49 -2.56 15.24
C LYS A 175 16.74 -3.29 15.72
N LYS A 176 17.76 -2.57 16.22
CA LYS A 176 18.99 -3.16 16.76
C LYS A 176 18.94 -3.39 18.27
N VAL A 177 17.85 -3.03 18.94
CA VAL A 177 17.63 -3.23 20.39
C VAL A 177 16.62 -4.36 20.62
#